data_AF-A0A929VLY9-F1
#
_entry.id   AF-A0A929VLY9-F1
#
_cell.length_a   1.000
_cell.length_b   1.000
_cell.length_c   1.000
_cell.angle_alpha   90.00
_cell.angle_beta   90.00
_cell.angle_gamma   90.00
#
_symmetry.space_group_name_H-M   'P 1'
#
loop_
_entity.id
_entity.type
_entity.pdbx_description
1 polymer ?
#
loop_
_entity_poly.entity_id
_entity_poly.type
_entity_poly.pdbx_seq_one_letter_code
_entity_poly.pdbx_strand_id
1 'polypeptide(L)'
;SARLTIADWFKIDQQDSKKRLLLSAPLLLLGFFISKFDYTVIWRYFSWSNQTLAMMSLWAGATYICRYRNKAASWVATIPAVFMSAVCSSYILQAKEGLKLDANISNIIGLVFALVCLFLFVTRVYFKMGKNPLEDVALEVK
;
A
#
# COMPACT_ATOMS: atom_id res chain seq x y z
N SER A 1 0.00 18.36 8.29
CA SER A 1 0.32 17.65 7.04
C SER A 1 -0.88 17.62 6.09
N ALA A 2 -2.03 17.04 6.45
CA ALA A 2 -3.24 17.02 5.59
C ALA A 2 -3.70 18.39 5.07
N ARG A 3 -3.60 19.46 5.89
CA ARG A 3 -3.90 20.84 5.49
C ARG A 3 -3.05 21.35 4.31
N LEU A 4 -1.77 20.99 4.28
CA LEU A 4 -0.84 21.42 3.22
C LEU A 4 -1.09 20.61 1.93
N THR A 5 -1.34 19.30 2.05
CA THR A 5 -1.68 18.42 0.92
C THR A 5 -2.97 18.84 0.21
N ILE A 6 -4.00 19.23 0.97
CA ILE A 6 -5.27 19.72 0.41
C ILE A 6 -5.09 21.11 -0.24
N ALA A 7 -4.28 21.99 0.34
CA ALA A 7 -4.00 23.30 -0.24
C ALA A 7 -3.20 23.21 -1.55
N ASP A 8 -2.27 22.25 -1.66
CA ASP A 8 -1.51 21.97 -2.89
C ASP A 8 -2.41 21.38 -3.99
N TRP A 9 -3.33 20.48 -3.64
CA TRP A 9 -4.26 19.89 -4.61
C TRP A 9 -5.24 20.90 -5.21
N PHE A 10 -5.65 21.90 -4.44
CA PHE A 10 -6.65 22.90 -4.87
C PHE A 10 -6.05 24.26 -5.27
N LYS A 11 -4.72 24.46 -5.21
CA LYS A 11 -4.05 25.74 -5.49
C LYS A 11 -4.71 26.94 -4.80
N ILE A 12 -5.09 26.80 -3.53
CA ILE A 12 -5.74 27.89 -2.78
C ILE A 12 -4.66 28.78 -2.16
N ASP A 13 -4.61 30.04 -2.59
CA ASP A 13 -3.68 31.05 -2.08
C ASP A 13 -3.90 31.31 -0.58
N GLN A 14 -2.86 31.01 0.22
CA GLN A 14 -2.89 30.94 1.69
C GLN A 14 -2.68 32.29 2.40
N GLN A 15 -2.81 33.43 1.71
CA GLN A 15 -2.60 34.74 2.37
C GLN A 15 -3.76 35.22 3.26
N ASP A 16 -4.99 34.74 3.07
CA ASP A 16 -6.18 35.34 3.69
C ASP A 16 -6.73 34.52 4.88
N SER A 17 -6.80 35.12 6.07
CA SER A 17 -7.25 34.49 7.32
C SER A 17 -8.68 33.93 7.25
N LYS A 18 -9.52 34.47 6.37
CA LYS A 18 -10.91 34.00 6.15
C LYS A 18 -10.95 32.67 5.37
N LYS A 19 -10.03 32.46 4.41
CA LYS A 19 -9.92 31.21 3.64
C LYS A 19 -9.41 30.05 4.50
N ARG A 20 -8.62 30.37 5.55
CA ARG A 20 -8.16 29.39 6.54
C ARG A 20 -9.30 28.79 7.36
N LEU A 21 -10.27 29.59 7.78
CA LEU A 21 -11.44 29.10 8.53
C LEU A 21 -12.37 28.28 7.63
N LEU A 22 -12.56 28.70 6.37
CA LEU A 22 -13.38 27.98 5.40
C LEU A 22 -12.78 26.62 5.01
N LEU A 23 -11.45 26.47 5.01
CA LEU A 23 -10.79 25.16 4.81
C LEU A 23 -10.83 24.29 6.08
N SER A 24 -10.85 24.93 7.26
CA SER A 24 -10.86 24.23 8.55
C SER A 24 -12.25 23.77 8.94
N ALA A 25 -13.32 24.45 8.51
CA ALA A 25 -14.71 24.07 8.75
C ALA A 25 -15.09 22.69 8.18
N PRO A 26 -14.79 22.33 6.91
CA PRO A 26 -15.04 20.98 6.40
C PRO A 26 -14.14 19.95 7.07
N LEU A 27 -12.90 20.31 7.44
CA LEU A 27 -12.00 19.42 8.19
C LEU A 27 -12.50 19.16 9.62
N LEU A 28 -13.06 20.17 10.26
CA LEU A 28 -13.69 20.10 11.58
C LEU A 28 -15.02 19.35 11.54
N LEU A 29 -15.82 19.54 10.48
CA LEU A 29 -17.04 18.77 10.26
C LEU A 29 -16.72 17.30 10.00
N LEU A 30 -15.76 16.99 9.12
CA LEU A 30 -15.25 15.63 8.91
C LEU A 30 -14.70 15.04 10.21
N GLY A 31 -13.93 15.81 10.97
CA GLY A 31 -13.41 15.41 12.28
C GLY A 31 -14.52 15.15 13.30
N PHE A 32 -15.58 15.95 13.30
CA PHE A 32 -16.75 15.78 14.16
C PHE A 32 -17.55 14.53 13.79
N PHE A 33 -17.75 14.28 12.49
CA PHE A 33 -18.37 13.04 12.01
C PHE A 33 -17.50 11.81 12.30
N ILE A 34 -16.18 11.90 12.11
CA ILE A 34 -15.21 10.85 12.50
C ILE A 34 -15.23 10.60 14.01
N SER A 35 -15.43 11.62 14.83
CA SER A 35 -15.53 11.48 16.29
C SER A 35 -16.77 10.71 16.75
N LYS A 36 -17.77 10.56 15.87
CA LYS A 36 -18.93 9.68 16.09
C LYS A 36 -18.68 8.23 15.66
N PHE A 37 -17.64 7.97 14.86
CA PHE A 37 -17.20 6.62 14.54
C PHE A 37 -16.30 6.07 15.63
N ASP A 38 -16.24 4.75 15.73
CA ASP A 38 -15.34 4.08 16.64
C ASP A 38 -13.88 4.34 16.21
N TYR A 39 -13.14 5.12 17.00
CA TYR A 39 -11.73 5.42 16.79
C TYR A 39 -10.89 4.15 16.63
N THR A 40 -11.29 3.05 17.28
CA THR A 40 -10.62 1.74 17.14
C THR A 40 -10.74 1.20 15.71
N VAL A 41 -11.87 1.41 15.04
CA VAL A 41 -12.08 0.99 13.64
C VAL A 41 -11.18 1.78 12.70
N ILE A 42 -11.13 3.11 12.85
CA ILE A 42 -10.32 4.00 12.00
C ILE A 42 -8.84 3.64 12.12
N TRP A 43 -8.35 3.48 13.34
CA TRP A 43 -6.95 3.14 13.58
C TRP A 43 -6.61 1.78 12.95
N ARG A 44 -7.52 0.82 13.06
CA ARG A 44 -7.34 -0.53 12.52
C ARG A 44 -7.25 -0.52 10.99
N TYR A 45 -8.07 0.28 10.32
CA TYR A 45 -7.96 0.51 8.87
C TYR A 45 -6.66 1.22 8.48
N PHE A 46 -6.28 2.26 9.21
CA PHE A 46 -5.03 2.97 8.97
C PHE A 46 -3.82 2.03 9.06
N SER A 47 -3.80 1.16 10.06
CA SER A 47 -2.71 0.20 10.25
C SER A 47 -2.72 -0.92 9.22
N TRP A 48 -3.88 -1.40 8.80
CA TRP A 48 -3.99 -2.30 7.65
C TRP A 48 -3.50 -1.62 6.36
N SER A 49 -3.87 -0.36 6.13
CA SER A 49 -3.41 0.41 4.97
C SER A 49 -1.88 0.57 4.97
N ASN A 50 -1.26 0.70 6.15
CA ASN A 50 0.20 0.74 6.24
C ASN A 50 0.84 -0.63 5.93
N GLN A 51 0.23 -1.73 6.37
CA GLN A 51 0.71 -3.07 6.05
C GLN A 51 0.59 -3.37 4.55
N THR A 52 -0.50 -2.95 3.90
CA THR A 52 -0.67 -3.09 2.44
C THR A 52 0.32 -2.23 1.67
N LEU A 53 0.64 -1.03 2.14
CA LEU A 53 1.69 -0.20 1.56
C LEU A 53 3.07 -0.87 1.67
N ALA A 54 3.39 -1.44 2.83
CA ALA A 54 4.61 -2.20 3.03
C ALA A 54 4.68 -3.44 2.12
N MET A 55 3.57 -4.17 1.96
CA MET A 55 3.44 -5.28 1.02
C MET A 55 3.74 -4.85 -0.42
N MET A 56 3.14 -3.75 -0.89
CA MET A 56 3.39 -3.22 -2.24
C MET A 56 4.85 -2.78 -2.43
N SER A 57 5.43 -2.13 -1.42
CA SER A 57 6.83 -1.73 -1.41
C SER A 57 7.78 -2.95 -1.47
N LEU A 58 7.47 -4.02 -0.73
CA LEU A 58 8.23 -5.27 -0.76
C LEU A 58 8.16 -5.94 -2.13
N TRP A 59 6.99 -5.96 -2.79
CA TRP A 59 6.88 -6.47 -4.16
C TRP A 59 7.67 -5.62 -5.16
N ALA A 60 7.60 -4.30 -5.05
CA ALA A 60 8.39 -3.39 -5.87
C ALA A 60 9.90 -3.64 -5.65
N GLY A 61 10.34 -3.70 -4.40
CA GLY A 61 11.73 -3.99 -4.04
C GLY A 61 12.19 -5.37 -4.51
N ALA A 62 11.36 -6.41 -4.37
CA ALA A 62 11.64 -7.75 -4.86
C ALA A 62 11.84 -7.75 -6.39
N THR A 63 10.98 -7.03 -7.13
CA THR A 63 11.11 -6.92 -8.59
C THR A 63 12.37 -6.16 -9.01
N TYR A 64 12.71 -5.08 -8.29
CA TYR A 64 13.90 -4.29 -8.53
C TYR A 64 15.18 -5.11 -8.26
N ILE A 65 15.30 -5.74 -7.08
CA ILE A 65 16.46 -6.57 -6.74
C ILE A 65 16.60 -7.73 -7.73
N CYS A 66 15.47 -8.34 -8.12
CA CYS A 66 15.47 -9.42 -9.09
C CYS A 66 16.06 -8.94 -10.43
N ARG A 67 15.62 -7.77 -10.92
CA ARG A 67 15.94 -7.26 -12.26
C ARG A 67 17.27 -6.53 -12.39
N TYR A 68 17.75 -5.87 -11.34
CA TYR A 68 18.91 -4.98 -11.39
C TYR A 68 20.11 -5.48 -10.61
N ARG A 69 19.93 -6.39 -9.64
CA ARG A 69 21.03 -6.83 -8.76
C ARG A 69 21.30 -8.32 -8.86
N ASN A 70 20.46 -9.14 -8.22
CA ASN A 70 20.69 -10.59 -8.14
C ASN A 70 19.36 -11.32 -7.89
N LYS A 71 19.07 -12.30 -8.75
CA LYS A 71 17.90 -13.18 -8.66
C LYS A 71 17.83 -13.97 -7.35
N ALA A 72 18.96 -14.38 -6.78
CA ALA A 72 18.97 -15.09 -5.51
C ALA A 72 18.65 -14.14 -4.34
N ALA A 73 19.12 -12.90 -4.41
CA ALA A 73 18.88 -11.90 -3.38
C ALA A 73 17.42 -11.41 -3.35
N SER A 74 16.66 -11.48 -4.45
CA SER A 74 15.25 -11.06 -4.45
C SER A 74 14.36 -11.90 -3.53
N TRP A 75 14.76 -13.13 -3.19
CA TRP A 75 14.03 -13.99 -2.28
C TRP A 75 13.91 -13.40 -0.87
N VAL A 76 14.88 -12.58 -0.43
CA VAL A 76 14.83 -11.92 0.89
C VAL A 76 13.61 -10.99 1.03
N ALA A 77 13.18 -10.36 -0.07
CA ALA A 77 12.01 -9.50 -0.11
C ALA A 77 10.75 -10.25 -0.55
N THR A 78 10.90 -11.27 -1.40
CA THR A 78 9.77 -12.06 -1.93
C THR A 78 9.08 -12.87 -0.83
N ILE A 79 9.84 -13.53 0.05
CA ILE A 79 9.29 -14.34 1.16
C ILE A 79 8.37 -13.50 2.07
N PRO A 80 8.83 -12.36 2.65
CA PRO A 80 7.96 -11.51 3.46
C PRO A 80 6.84 -10.86 2.65
N ALA A 81 7.04 -10.54 1.36
CA ALA A 81 5.98 -9.99 0.51
C ALA A 81 4.79 -10.96 0.34
N VAL A 82 5.07 -12.25 0.13
CA VAL A 82 4.05 -13.29 -0.03
C VAL A 82 3.26 -13.48 1.26
N PHE A 83 3.97 -13.57 2.40
CA PHE A 83 3.32 -13.67 3.71
C PHE A 83 2.44 -12.44 3.99
N MET A 84 2.96 -11.23 3.77
CA MET A 84 2.19 -9.99 3.93
C MET A 84 0.97 -9.94 3.01
N SER A 85 1.06 -10.50 1.80
CA SER A 85 -0.07 -10.60 0.86
C SER A 85 -1.17 -11.52 1.38
N ALA A 86 -0.81 -12.63 2.02
CA ALA A 86 -1.79 -13.50 2.67
C ALA A 86 -2.48 -12.80 3.84
N VAL A 87 -1.69 -12.17 4.73
CA VAL A 87 -2.20 -11.49 5.93
C VAL A 87 -3.09 -10.30 5.58
N CYS A 88 -2.68 -9.45 4.63
CA CYS A 88 -3.46 -8.27 4.24
C CYS A 88 -4.80 -8.67 3.59
N SER A 89 -4.79 -9.70 2.76
CA SER A 89 -5.99 -10.19 2.05
C SER A 89 -6.92 -10.97 2.97
N SER A 90 -6.41 -11.84 3.85
CA SER A 90 -7.29 -12.54 4.80
C SER A 90 -7.91 -11.58 5.81
N TYR A 91 -7.15 -10.56 6.24
CA TYR A 91 -7.63 -9.56 7.18
C TYR A 91 -8.81 -8.76 6.64
N ILE A 92 -8.75 -8.24 5.41
CA ILE A 92 -9.85 -7.41 4.87
C ILE A 92 -11.13 -8.21 4.63
N LEU A 93 -11.00 -9.52 4.35
CA LEU A 93 -12.12 -10.43 4.16
C LEU A 93 -12.78 -10.81 5.50
N GLN A 94 -11.97 -11.07 6.53
CA GLN A 94 -12.43 -11.47 7.86
C GLN A 94 -12.95 -10.28 8.69
N ALA A 95 -12.40 -9.08 8.48
CA ALA A 95 -12.71 -7.92 9.29
C ALA A 95 -14.23 -7.68 9.37
N LYS A 96 -14.71 -7.39 10.59
CA LYS A 96 -16.13 -7.08 10.84
C LYS A 96 -16.63 -5.87 10.05
N GLU A 97 -15.75 -5.03 9.56
CA GLU A 97 -16.08 -3.83 8.77
C GLU A 97 -15.87 -4.06 7.26
N GLY A 98 -15.24 -5.18 6.88
CA GLY A 98 -15.06 -5.61 5.50
C GLY A 98 -16.19 -6.51 5.04
N LEU A 99 -15.86 -7.74 4.61
CA LEU A 99 -16.85 -8.70 4.10
C LEU A 99 -17.44 -9.65 5.16
N LYS A 100 -16.98 -9.57 6.42
CA LYS A 100 -17.46 -10.42 7.55
C LYS A 100 -17.45 -11.92 7.22
N LEU A 101 -16.48 -12.38 6.43
CA LEU A 101 -16.38 -13.79 6.03
C LEU A 101 -15.81 -14.65 7.17
N ASP A 102 -16.15 -15.94 7.16
CA ASP A 102 -15.59 -16.91 8.10
C ASP A 102 -14.06 -16.93 8.02
N ALA A 103 -13.42 -17.20 9.16
CA ALA A 103 -11.97 -17.24 9.27
C ALA A 103 -11.34 -18.26 8.32
N ASN A 104 -11.96 -19.43 8.15
CA ASN A 104 -11.43 -20.47 7.29
C ASN A 104 -11.47 -20.04 5.83
N ILE A 105 -12.60 -19.50 5.39
CA ILE A 105 -12.79 -19.05 4.00
C ILE A 105 -11.83 -17.89 3.68
N SER A 106 -11.74 -16.92 4.58
CA SER A 106 -10.86 -15.75 4.42
C SER A 106 -9.38 -16.14 4.33
N ASN A 107 -8.94 -17.09 5.15
CA ASN A 107 -7.57 -17.59 5.12
C ASN A 107 -7.26 -18.36 3.83
N ILE A 108 -8.20 -19.17 3.33
CA ILE A 108 -8.04 -19.86 2.05
C ILE A 108 -7.90 -18.85 0.91
N ILE A 109 -8.77 -17.84 0.86
CA ILE A 109 -8.70 -16.79 -0.18
C ILE A 109 -7.39 -16.00 -0.06
N GLY A 110 -6.97 -15.65 1.16
CA GLY A 110 -5.69 -14.97 1.41
C GLY A 110 -4.50 -15.79 0.93
N LEU A 111 -4.50 -17.10 1.19
CA LEU A 111 -3.46 -18.02 0.70
C LEU A 111 -3.44 -18.10 -0.83
N VAL A 112 -4.61 -18.26 -1.46
CA VAL A 112 -4.73 -18.27 -2.92
C VAL A 112 -4.20 -16.97 -3.52
N PHE A 113 -4.56 -15.82 -2.94
CA PHE A 113 -4.07 -14.52 -3.37
C PHE A 113 -2.54 -14.43 -3.29
N ALA A 114 -1.94 -14.86 -2.17
CA ALA A 114 -0.50 -14.88 -2.00
C ALA A 114 0.21 -15.78 -3.03
N LEU A 115 -0.35 -16.96 -3.31
CA LEU A 115 0.15 -17.86 -4.35
C LEU A 115 0.03 -17.26 -5.74
N VAL A 116 -1.05 -16.54 -6.05
CA VAL A 116 -1.21 -15.82 -7.32
C VAL A 116 -0.16 -14.72 -7.46
N CYS A 117 0.09 -13.92 -6.41
CA CYS A 117 1.15 -12.90 -6.42
C CYS A 117 2.54 -13.52 -6.64
N LEU A 118 2.84 -14.62 -5.95
CA LEU A 118 4.09 -15.38 -6.15
C LEU A 118 4.19 -15.89 -7.59
N PHE A 119 3.13 -16.53 -8.10
CA PHE A 119 3.10 -17.07 -9.46
C PHE A 119 3.31 -15.97 -10.51
N LEU A 120 2.65 -14.81 -10.35
CA LEU A 120 2.85 -13.66 -11.22
C LEU A 120 4.29 -13.15 -11.17
N PHE A 121 4.89 -13.05 -9.97
CA PHE A 121 6.27 -12.65 -9.83
C PHE A 121 7.23 -13.63 -10.50
N VAL A 122 7.06 -14.93 -10.27
CA VAL A 122 7.93 -15.95 -10.86
C VAL A 122 7.82 -15.97 -12.39
N THR A 123 6.59 -15.96 -12.92
CA THR A 123 6.37 -16.02 -14.37
C THR A 123 6.72 -14.72 -15.10
N ARG A 124 6.35 -13.56 -14.56
CA ARG A 124 6.54 -12.26 -15.23
C ARG A 124 7.88 -11.61 -14.94
N VAL A 125 8.48 -11.88 -13.79
CA VAL A 125 9.73 -11.21 -13.34
C VAL A 125 10.89 -12.21 -13.37
N TYR A 126 10.77 -13.32 -12.65
CA TYR A 126 11.90 -14.25 -12.45
C TYR A 126 12.32 -14.97 -13.74
N PHE A 127 11.35 -15.52 -14.49
CA PHE A 127 11.61 -16.23 -15.75
C PHE A 127 11.80 -15.29 -16.95
N LYS A 128 11.12 -14.14 -16.98
CA LYS A 128 11.24 -13.18 -18.09
C LYS A 128 12.55 -12.37 -18.06
N MET A 129 13.35 -12.53 -17.01
CA MET A 129 14.69 -11.96 -16.94
C MET A 129 15.66 -12.78 -17.80
N GLY A 130 15.68 -12.45 -19.09
CA GLY A 130 16.58 -12.96 -20.11
C GLY A 130 17.38 -11.83 -20.78
N LYS A 131 18.70 -11.97 -20.70
CA LYS A 131 19.80 -11.38 -21.48
C LYS A 131 20.34 -9.97 -21.24
N ASN A 132 19.64 -8.99 -20.69
CA ASN A 132 20.28 -7.70 -20.36
C ASN A 132 19.87 -7.25 -18.95
N PRO A 133 20.79 -7.21 -17.97
CA PRO A 133 20.57 -6.35 -16.81
C PRO A 133 20.34 -4.95 -17.35
N LEU A 134 19.27 -4.29 -16.91
CA LEU A 134 19.12 -2.87 -17.22
C LEU A 134 20.21 -2.17 -16.41
N GLU A 135 21.34 -1.86 -17.05
CA GLU A 135 22.35 -0.99 -16.46
C GLU A 135 21.66 0.31 -16.03
N ASP A 136 21.95 0.76 -14.81
CA ASP A 136 21.50 2.04 -14.30
C ASP A 136 22.08 3.13 -15.21
N VAL A 137 21.31 3.56 -16.21
CA VAL A 137 21.62 4.78 -16.95
C VAL A 137 21.51 5.90 -15.93
N ALA A 138 22.66 6.42 -15.48
CA ALA A 138 22.72 7.57 -14.60
C ALA A 138 21.86 8.68 -15.23
N LEU A 139 20.89 9.20 -14.46
CA LEU A 139 20.06 10.30 -14.91
C LEU A 139 20.99 11.49 -15.20
N GLU A 140 21.27 11.77 -16.47
CA GLU A 140 21.86 13.04 -16.87
C GLU A 140 20.84 14.12 -16.55
N VAL A 141 21.03 14.76 -15.39
CA VAL A 141 20.32 15.96 -15.00
C VAL A 141 20.80 17.06 -15.95
N LYS A 142 20.00 17.36 -16.98
CA LYS A 142 20.17 18.51 -17.86
C LYS A 142 19.76 19.81 -17.17
#